data_AF-A0A354BNS9-F1
#
_entry.id   AF-A0A354BNS9-F1
#
_cell.length_a   1.000
_cell.length_b   1.000
_cell.length_c   1.000
_cell.angle_alpha   90.00
_cell.angle_beta   90.00
_cell.angle_gamma   90.00
#
_symmetry.space_group_name_H-M   'P 1'
#
loop_
_entity.id
_entity.type
_entity.pdbx_description
1 polymer ?
#
loop_
_entity_poly.entity_id
_entity_poly.type
_entity_poly.pdbx_seq_one_letter_code
_entity_poly.pdbx_strand_id
1 'polypeptide(L)'
;NGQPQTLDRKTADHARYIIKIAGCNDCHTTGYAEAAGKIPEKDWLKGDGMGWRGPWGTTYASNLRLFMHNLSEEQWVRIARSVEFRPPMPWFVLREMKERDLRAIYRFVRYLGPAGEPAPTYVPPDQEPKQ
;
A
#
# COMPACT_ATOMS: atom_id res chain seq x y z
N ASN A 1 -4.29 5.77 26.67
CA ASN A 1 -5.75 5.61 26.60
C ASN A 1 -6.29 6.12 25.27
N GLY A 2 -6.19 5.33 24.21
CA GLY A 2 -6.75 5.68 22.90
C GLY A 2 -7.60 4.52 22.44
N GLN A 3 -8.92 4.61 22.62
CA GLN A 3 -9.82 3.68 21.95
C GLN A 3 -9.55 3.76 20.43
N PRO A 4 -9.58 2.65 19.69
CA PRO A 4 -9.51 2.71 18.23
C PRO A 4 -10.65 3.61 17.77
N GLN A 5 -10.32 4.75 17.17
CA GLN A 5 -11.32 5.60 16.55
C GLN A 5 -12.06 4.75 15.52
N THR A 6 -13.37 4.61 15.69
CA THR A 6 -14.22 3.97 14.69
C THR A 6 -14.15 4.80 13.42
N LEU A 7 -13.71 4.19 12.32
CA LEU A 7 -13.68 4.86 11.03
C LEU A 7 -15.12 5.02 10.53
N ASP A 8 -15.52 6.23 10.16
CA ASP A 8 -16.86 6.44 9.63
C ASP A 8 -17.05 5.69 8.31
N ARG A 9 -18.27 5.18 8.10
CA ARG A 9 -18.58 4.32 6.96
C ARG A 9 -18.33 5.00 5.62
N LYS A 10 -18.58 6.30 5.49
CA LYS A 10 -18.40 7.02 4.21
C LYS A 10 -16.92 7.10 3.84
N THR A 11 -16.06 7.43 4.80
CA THR A 11 -14.61 7.43 4.59
C THR A 11 -14.09 6.03 4.28
N ALA A 12 -14.56 5.01 5.00
CA ALA A 12 -14.18 3.63 4.75
C ALA A 12 -14.59 3.16 3.34
N ASP A 13 -15.84 3.42 2.93
CA ASP A 13 -16.36 3.03 1.61
C ASP A 13 -15.65 3.79 0.47
N HIS A 14 -15.36 5.09 0.67
CA HIS A 14 -14.59 5.89 -0.28
C HIS A 14 -13.15 5.38 -0.43
N ALA A 15 -12.48 5.08 0.68
CA ALA A 15 -11.13 4.50 0.67
C ALA A 15 -11.11 3.14 -0.04
N ARG A 16 -12.06 2.24 0.28
CA ARG A 16 -12.21 0.95 -0.41
C ARG A 16 -12.35 1.12 -1.91
N TYR A 17 -13.19 2.06 -2.34
CA TYR A 17 -13.38 2.36 -3.75
C TYR A 17 -12.05 2.79 -4.40
N ILE A 18 -11.36 3.78 -3.84
CA ILE A 18 -10.09 4.29 -4.39
C ILE A 18 -9.02 3.19 -4.43
N ILE A 19 -8.84 2.45 -3.33
CA ILE A 19 -7.85 1.35 -3.23
C ILE A 19 -8.06 0.31 -4.34
N LYS A 20 -9.31 0.02 -4.69
CA LYS A 20 -9.64 -0.88 -5.79
C LYS A 20 -9.34 -0.25 -7.15
N ILE A 21 -9.87 0.93 -7.42
CA ILE A 21 -9.81 1.53 -8.77
C ILE A 21 -8.42 2.07 -9.13
N ALA A 22 -7.62 2.45 -8.12
CA ALA A 22 -6.25 2.89 -8.29
C ALA A 22 -5.24 1.72 -8.31
N GLY A 23 -5.72 0.46 -8.23
CA GLY A 23 -4.89 -0.74 -8.34
C GLY A 23 -3.94 -0.97 -7.16
N CYS A 24 -4.20 -0.39 -5.99
CA CYS A 24 -3.30 -0.57 -4.84
C CYS A 24 -3.19 -2.04 -4.43
N ASN A 25 -4.31 -2.76 -4.46
CA ASN A 25 -4.34 -4.18 -4.13
C ASN A 25 -3.61 -5.06 -5.15
N ASP A 26 -3.51 -4.63 -6.41
CA ASP A 26 -2.91 -5.44 -7.47
C ASP A 26 -1.43 -5.74 -7.19
N CYS A 27 -0.76 -4.84 -6.46
CA CYS A 27 0.62 -5.05 -6.00
C CYS A 27 0.70 -5.33 -4.50
N HIS A 28 -0.09 -4.64 -3.67
CA HIS A 28 0.07 -4.69 -2.22
C HIS A 28 -0.80 -5.75 -1.52
N THR A 29 -1.45 -6.64 -2.27
CA THR A 29 -2.23 -7.74 -1.71
C THR A 29 -1.91 -9.03 -2.46
N THR A 30 -1.28 -9.99 -1.78
CA THR A 30 -0.93 -11.29 -2.37
C THR A 30 -2.14 -11.96 -3.01
N GLY A 31 -1.97 -12.38 -4.28
CA GLY A 31 -2.98 -13.15 -5.02
C GLY A 31 -4.20 -12.36 -5.47
N TYR A 32 -4.18 -11.02 -5.40
CA TYR A 32 -5.37 -10.23 -5.67
C TYR A 32 -5.86 -10.33 -7.11
N ALA A 33 -4.95 -10.26 -8.08
CA ALA A 33 -5.27 -10.37 -9.49
C ALA A 33 -5.75 -11.79 -9.85
N GLU A 34 -5.07 -12.82 -9.35
CA GLU A 34 -5.39 -14.23 -9.54
C GLU A 34 -6.76 -14.58 -8.97
N ALA A 35 -7.12 -13.99 -7.83
CA ALA A 35 -8.43 -14.13 -7.22
C ALA A 35 -9.51 -13.24 -7.86
N ALA A 36 -9.21 -12.52 -8.96
CA ALA A 36 -10.11 -11.55 -9.59
C ALA A 36 -10.69 -10.54 -8.58
N GLY A 37 -9.84 -10.05 -7.67
CA GLY A 37 -10.19 -9.10 -6.62
C GLY A 37 -11.00 -9.67 -5.45
N LYS A 38 -11.19 -11.00 -5.36
CA LYS A 38 -12.00 -11.67 -4.33
C LYS A 38 -11.21 -12.06 -3.08
N ILE A 39 -10.20 -11.25 -2.72
CA ILE A 39 -9.50 -11.40 -1.44
C ILE A 39 -10.31 -10.70 -0.33
N PRO A 40 -10.50 -11.31 0.85
CA PRO A 40 -11.15 -10.65 1.99
C PRO A 40 -10.41 -9.39 2.43
N GLU A 41 -11.15 -8.35 2.83
CA GLU A 41 -10.59 -7.05 3.24
C GLU A 41 -9.57 -7.15 4.40
N LYS A 42 -9.76 -8.10 5.32
CA LYS A 42 -8.82 -8.39 6.41
C LYS A 42 -7.41 -8.78 5.91
N ASP A 43 -7.29 -9.16 4.64
CA ASP A 43 -6.06 -9.62 3.99
C ASP A 43 -5.48 -8.60 3.01
N TRP A 44 -6.16 -7.48 2.76
CA TRP A 44 -5.66 -6.45 1.84
C TRP A 44 -4.44 -5.70 2.39
N LEU A 45 -3.59 -5.21 1.49
CA LEU A 45 -2.53 -4.24 1.70
C LEU A 45 -1.38 -4.73 2.62
N LYS A 46 -1.21 -6.05 2.71
CA LYS A 46 -0.14 -6.71 3.47
C LYS A 46 1.19 -6.81 2.70
N GLY A 47 1.27 -6.25 1.50
CA GLY A 47 2.43 -6.37 0.62
C GLY A 47 2.44 -7.69 -0.15
N ASP A 48 3.53 -7.93 -0.86
CA ASP A 48 3.77 -9.19 -1.57
C ASP A 48 5.27 -9.54 -1.57
N GLY A 49 5.58 -10.83 -1.51
CA GLY A 49 6.93 -11.37 -1.68
C GLY A 49 7.32 -11.54 -3.15
N MET A 50 6.38 -11.44 -4.09
CA MET A 50 6.68 -11.45 -5.52
C MET A 50 7.49 -10.21 -5.91
N GLY A 51 8.75 -10.44 -6.30
CA GLY A 51 9.67 -9.38 -6.74
C GLY A 51 9.48 -9.03 -8.21
N TRP A 52 9.51 -7.74 -8.52
CA TRP A 52 9.44 -7.23 -9.89
C TRP A 52 10.83 -6.79 -10.31
N ARG A 53 11.40 -7.44 -11.32
CA ARG A 53 12.79 -7.26 -11.76
C ARG A 53 12.86 -6.49 -13.08
N GLY A 54 13.74 -5.51 -13.12
CA GLY A 54 14.07 -4.74 -14.32
C GLY A 54 15.45 -4.09 -14.22
N PRO A 55 15.83 -3.19 -15.15
CA PRO A 55 17.13 -2.51 -15.12
C PRO A 55 17.40 -1.70 -13.84
N TRP A 56 16.36 -1.37 -13.07
CA TRP A 56 16.45 -0.69 -11.78
C TRP A 56 16.70 -1.63 -10.59
N GLY A 57 16.77 -2.95 -10.82
CA GLY A 57 16.88 -3.97 -9.77
C GLY A 57 15.56 -4.70 -9.54
N THR A 58 15.44 -5.34 -8.37
CA THR A 58 14.24 -6.06 -7.95
C THR A 58 13.55 -5.32 -6.81
N THR A 59 12.28 -5.01 -6.99
CA THR A 59 11.43 -4.31 -6.02
C THR A 59 10.29 -5.19 -5.56
N TYR A 60 9.90 -5.03 -4.30
CA TYR A 60 8.81 -5.77 -3.68
C TYR A 60 7.75 -4.79 -3.21
N ALA A 61 6.48 -5.16 -3.35
CA ALA A 61 5.38 -4.33 -2.90
C ALA A 61 5.36 -4.26 -1.37
N SER A 62 5.60 -3.08 -0.82
CA SER A 62 5.70 -2.90 0.63
C SER A 62 4.40 -3.27 1.36
N ASN A 63 4.50 -3.79 2.57
CA ASN A 63 3.35 -3.95 3.44
C ASN A 63 2.84 -2.56 3.90
N LEU A 64 1.74 -2.08 3.29
CA LEU A 64 1.22 -0.75 3.58
C LEU A 64 0.61 -0.65 4.98
N ARG A 65 0.09 -1.77 5.52
CA ARG A 65 -0.40 -1.82 6.91
C ARG A 65 0.71 -1.52 7.91
N LEU A 66 1.91 -2.07 7.69
CA LEU A 66 3.06 -1.78 8.54
C LEU A 66 3.66 -0.40 8.25
N PHE A 67 3.82 -0.06 6.97
CA PHE A 67 4.39 1.21 6.55
C PHE A 67 3.61 2.42 7.10
N MET A 68 2.30 2.47 6.89
CA MET A 68 1.47 3.57 7.38
C MET A 68 1.26 3.53 8.89
N HIS A 69 1.50 2.40 9.56
CA HIS A 69 1.45 2.34 11.02
C HIS A 69 2.57 3.15 11.67
N ASN A 70 3.72 3.26 10.99
CA ASN A 70 4.91 3.95 11.48
C ASN A 70 4.94 5.43 11.08
N LEU A 71 3.87 5.95 10.49
CA LEU A 71 3.76 7.33 10.00
C LEU A 71 2.56 8.03 10.64
N SER A 72 2.66 9.35 10.79
CA SER A 72 1.49 10.22 10.97
C SER A 72 0.74 10.41 9.65
N GLU A 73 -0.51 10.86 9.72
CA GLU A 73 -1.32 11.16 8.52
C GLU A 73 -0.63 12.23 7.64
N GLU A 74 -0.06 13.25 8.24
CA GLU A 74 0.64 14.33 7.56
C GLU A 74 1.95 13.86 6.94
N GLN A 75 2.68 12.95 7.59
CA GLN A 75 3.86 12.32 7.01
C GLN A 75 3.48 11.51 5.78
N TRP A 76 2.40 10.73 5.85
CA TRP A 76 1.87 10.02 4.69
C TRP A 76 1.50 10.97 3.54
N VAL A 77 0.73 12.03 3.81
CA VAL A 77 0.34 13.00 2.76
C VAL A 77 1.56 13.63 2.11
N ARG A 78 2.60 13.99 2.88
CA ARG A 78 3.86 14.49 2.31
C ARG A 78 4.53 13.45 1.41
N ILE A 79 4.68 12.22 1.89
CA ILE A 79 5.28 11.12 1.12
C ILE A 79 4.53 10.89 -0.20
N ALA A 80 3.20 10.79 -0.15
CA ALA A 80 2.35 10.57 -1.31
C ALA A 80 2.46 11.69 -2.37
N ARG A 81 2.83 12.91 -1.96
CA ARG A 81 3.02 14.05 -2.85
C ARG A 81 4.44 14.15 -3.42
N SER A 82 5.46 13.80 -2.64
CA SER A 82 6.85 14.12 -3.00
C SER A 82 7.70 12.93 -3.40
N VAL A 83 7.44 11.73 -2.88
CA VAL A 83 8.34 10.59 -3.06
C VAL A 83 8.11 9.91 -4.40
N GLU A 84 9.19 9.73 -5.15
CA GLU A 84 9.22 8.88 -6.35
C GLU A 84 9.65 7.48 -5.93
N PHE A 85 8.68 6.57 -5.92
CA PHE A 85 8.93 5.17 -5.60
C PHE A 85 9.58 4.47 -6.80
N ARG A 86 10.38 3.43 -6.53
CA ARG A 86 10.99 2.63 -7.59
C ARG A 86 9.89 1.95 -8.43
N PRO A 87 10.12 1.73 -9.73
CA PRO A 87 9.19 0.96 -10.55
C PRO A 87 8.98 -0.43 -9.92
N PRO A 88 7.78 -1.01 -10.07
CA PRO A 88 6.66 -0.56 -10.90
C PRO A 88 5.71 0.47 -10.28
N MET A 89 5.93 0.87 -9.02
CA MET A 89 4.92 1.59 -8.25
C MET A 89 4.49 2.87 -8.99
N PRO A 90 3.20 3.03 -9.36
CA PRO A 90 2.72 4.18 -10.11
C PRO A 90 2.53 5.40 -9.19
N TRP A 91 3.63 5.89 -8.62
CA TRP A 91 3.62 6.96 -7.61
C TRP A 91 2.95 8.26 -8.08
N PHE A 92 2.93 8.51 -9.39
CA PHE A 92 2.25 9.67 -9.97
C PHE A 92 0.74 9.62 -9.74
N VAL A 93 0.13 8.43 -9.63
CA VAL A 93 -1.30 8.29 -9.27
C VAL A 93 -1.58 8.88 -7.89
N LEU A 94 -0.65 8.73 -6.92
CA LEU A 94 -0.78 9.35 -5.60
C LEU A 94 -0.71 10.88 -5.68
N ARG A 95 0.09 11.43 -6.59
CA ARG A 95 0.21 12.88 -6.81
C ARG A 95 -1.05 13.48 -7.42
N GLU A 96 -1.85 12.72 -8.16
CA GLU A 96 -3.12 13.17 -8.75
C GLU A 96 -4.30 13.11 -7.77
N MET A 97 -4.22 12.25 -6.74
CA MET A 97 -5.30 12.10 -5.76
C MET A 97 -5.58 13.43 -5.03
N LYS A 98 -6.86 13.70 -4.72
CA LYS A 98 -7.19 14.82 -3.83
C LYS A 98 -6.66 14.51 -2.44
N GLU A 99 -6.33 15.52 -1.65
CA GLU A 99 -5.82 15.29 -0.29
C GLU A 99 -6.78 14.45 0.57
N ARG A 100 -8.09 14.67 0.42
CA ARG A 100 -9.12 13.87 1.09
C ARG A 100 -9.04 12.37 0.75
N ASP A 101 -8.61 12.03 -0.46
CA ASP A 101 -8.49 10.66 -0.93
C ASP A 101 -7.28 10.00 -0.26
N LEU A 102 -6.14 10.70 -0.23
CA LEU A 102 -4.93 10.26 0.47
C LEU A 102 -5.18 10.02 1.96
N ARG A 103 -5.89 10.94 2.62
CA ARG A 103 -6.25 10.80 4.05
C ARG A 103 -7.24 9.66 4.28
N ALA A 104 -8.23 9.48 3.40
CA ALA A 104 -9.16 8.36 3.49
C ALA A 104 -8.44 7.01 3.41
N ILE A 105 -7.48 6.85 2.48
CA ILE A 105 -6.64 5.66 2.37
C ILE A 105 -5.88 5.43 3.67
N TYR A 106 -5.17 6.44 4.19
CA TYR A 106 -4.40 6.30 5.43
C TYR A 106 -5.27 5.86 6.60
N ARG A 107 -6.40 6.54 6.83
CA ARG A 107 -7.33 6.19 7.92
C ARG A 107 -7.88 4.78 7.78
N PHE A 108 -8.19 4.37 6.56
CA PHE A 108 -8.64 3.01 6.28
C PHE A 108 -7.55 1.97 6.57
N VAL A 109 -6.31 2.18 6.12
CA VAL A 109 -5.19 1.29 6.43
C VAL A 109 -4.92 1.22 7.94
N ARG A 110 -4.99 2.36 8.65
CA ARG A 110 -4.87 2.42 10.12
C ARG A 110 -6.00 1.67 10.82
N TYR A 111 -7.23 1.78 10.33
CA TYR A 111 -8.40 1.06 10.82
C TYR A 111 -8.27 -0.46 10.65
N LEU A 112 -7.72 -0.92 9.51
CA LEU A 112 -7.44 -2.33 9.27
C LEU A 112 -6.38 -2.92 10.23
N GLY A 113 -5.57 -2.06 10.84
CA GLY A 113 -4.54 -2.42 11.81
C GLY A 113 -3.28 -3.05 11.18
N PRO A 114 -2.18 -3.12 11.94
CA PRO A 114 -0.94 -3.78 11.48
C PRO A 114 -1.19 -5.28 11.35
N ALA A 115 -0.77 -5.88 10.22
CA ALA A 115 -0.86 -7.31 9.98
C ALA A 115 0.09 -7.75 8.85
N GLY A 116 0.49 -9.03 8.88
CA GLY A 116 1.46 -9.60 7.93
C GLY A 116 2.90 -9.25 8.28
N GLU A 117 3.82 -9.60 7.39
CA GLU A 117 5.26 -9.39 7.56
C GLU A 117 5.76 -8.22 6.72
N PRO A 118 6.94 -7.65 7.04
CA PRO A 118 7.63 -6.74 6.14
C PRO A 118 7.90 -7.39 4.78
N ALA A 119 7.77 -6.62 3.70
CA ALA A 119 8.16 -7.08 2.37
C ALA A 119 9.69 -7.30 2.30
N PRO A 120 10.17 -8.18 1.41
CA PRO A 120 11.60 -8.33 1.17
C PRO A 120 12.28 -7.01 0.80
N THR A 121 13.56 -6.91 1.12
CA THR A 121 14.35 -5.72 0.82
C THR A 121 14.63 -5.61 -0.67
N TYR A 122 14.65 -4.38 -1.18
CA TYR A 122 15.13 -4.08 -2.53
C TYR A 122 16.48 -4.75 -2.84
N VAL A 123 16.61 -5.27 -4.05
CA VAL A 123 17.83 -5.90 -4.55
C VAL A 123 18.36 -5.08 -5.73
N PRO A 124 19.60 -4.56 -5.69
CA PRO A 124 20.22 -3.84 -6.80
C PRO A 124 20.30 -4.62 -8.12
N PRO A 125 20.46 -3.94 -9.28
CA PRO A 125 20.55 -4.60 -10.59
C PRO A 125 21.68 -5.63 -10.72
N ASP A 126 22.78 -5.42 -10.00
CA ASP A 126 23.98 -6.28 -9.99
C ASP A 126 23.85 -7.49 -9.05
N GLN A 127 22.68 -7.68 -8.42
CA GLN A 127 22.44 -8.76 -7.47
C GLN A 127 21.23 -9.61 -7.87
N GLU A 128 21.29 -10.89 -7.49
CA GLU A 128 20.18 -11.83 -7.62
C GLU A 128 19.34 -11.85 -6.34
N PRO A 129 18.00 -11.76 -6.44
CA PRO A 129 17.13 -11.89 -5.28
C PRO A 129 17.22 -13.30 -4.71
N LYS A 130 17.13 -13.40 -3.38
CA LYS A 130 17.05 -14.70 -2.71
C LYS A 130 15.70 -15.35 -3.05
N GLN A 131 15.74 -16.64 -3.39
CA GLN A 131 14.54 -17.48 -3.58
C GLN A 131 13.83 -17.72 -2.25
#